data_AF-A0A7X9F9V6-F1
#
_entry.id   AF-A0A7X9F9V6-F1
#
_cell.length_a   1.000
_cell.length_b   1.000
_cell.length_c   1.000
_cell.angle_alpha   90.00
_cell.angle_beta   90.00
_cell.angle_gamma   90.00
#
_symmetry.space_group_name_H-M   'P 1'
#
loop_
_entity.id
_entity.type
_entity.pdbx_description
1 polymer ?
#
loop_
_entity_poly.entity_id
_entity_poly.type
_entity_poly.pdbx_seq_one_letter_code
_entity_poly.pdbx_strand_id
1 'polypeptide(L)'
;MDYYNADTGRNIEINKPCHSLKIPLWLVLPDNIPSALLFVLGFLIIIKLSVSGAVLYAIYSPGTIVWFRAGICPYCHHFGTYSCPCGYGIISSALYKRRDTDSFQKVFKKNIPVLFPDWFAPPLFAAYLLLMEFSMKTLILAIGFSLTGFMIIPLISEFAGFRNCGIRRIARG
;
A
#
# COMPACT_ATOMS: atom_id res chain seq x y z
N MET A 1 28.50 -15.01 -2.98
CA MET A 1 29.49 -14.56 -1.98
C MET A 1 28.90 -14.95 -0.64
N ASP A 2 29.39 -16.05 -0.07
CA ASP A 2 28.77 -16.70 1.08
C ASP A 2 29.27 -16.04 2.37
N TYR A 3 28.35 -15.71 3.28
CA TYR A 3 28.72 -15.21 4.60
C TYR A 3 28.66 -16.37 5.60
N TYR A 4 29.74 -16.53 6.34
CA TYR A 4 29.79 -17.44 7.46
C TYR A 4 29.15 -16.80 8.69
N ASN A 5 28.11 -17.41 9.25
CA ASN A 5 27.48 -16.96 10.48
C ASN A 5 28.09 -17.71 11.67
N ALA A 6 28.91 -17.02 12.46
CA ALA A 6 29.66 -17.59 13.58
C ALA A 6 28.78 -18.11 14.73
N ASP A 7 27.58 -17.54 14.92
CA ASP A 7 26.66 -17.94 15.99
C ASP A 7 25.93 -19.26 15.69
N THR A 8 25.83 -19.63 14.40
CA THR A 8 25.05 -20.79 13.96
C THR A 8 25.86 -21.85 13.23
N GLY A 9 27.15 -21.59 12.96
CA GLY A 9 28.09 -22.50 12.31
C GLY A 9 27.70 -22.89 10.88
N ARG A 10 26.80 -22.13 10.23
CA ARG A 10 26.28 -22.43 8.89
C ARG A 10 26.67 -21.34 7.88
N ASN A 11 27.02 -21.79 6.67
CA ASN A 11 27.13 -20.92 5.51
C ASN A 11 25.73 -20.47 5.11
N ILE A 12 25.49 -19.17 5.15
CA ILE A 12 24.24 -18.58 4.66
C ILE A 12 24.50 -18.16 3.20
N GLU A 13 23.84 -18.83 2.26
CA GLU A 13 23.81 -18.40 0.86
C GLU A 13 23.14 -17.01 0.78
N ILE A 14 23.93 -15.93 0.73
CA ILE A 14 23.44 -14.56 0.46
C ILE A 14 23.18 -14.41 -1.05
N ASN A 15 22.48 -15.34 -1.69
CA ASN A 15 22.43 -15.33 -3.16
C ASN A 15 21.06 -15.64 -3.77
N LYS A 16 20.00 -15.79 -2.98
CA LYS A 16 18.64 -15.70 -3.54
C LYS A 16 18.14 -14.26 -3.40
N PRO A 17 18.03 -13.49 -4.50
CA PRO A 17 17.34 -12.20 -4.43
C PRO A 17 15.94 -12.42 -3.86
N CYS A 18 15.54 -11.64 -2.85
CA CYS A 18 14.26 -11.75 -2.15
C CYS A 18 13.04 -11.87 -3.09
N HIS A 19 13.21 -11.41 -4.34
CA HIS A 19 12.21 -11.41 -5.40
C HIS A 19 11.80 -12.82 -5.91
N SER A 20 12.49 -13.90 -5.54
CA SER A 20 12.21 -15.26 -6.05
C SER A 20 11.21 -16.08 -5.20
N LEU A 21 10.78 -15.60 -4.03
CA LEU A 21 9.89 -16.34 -3.14
C LEU A 21 8.42 -16.11 -3.54
N LYS A 22 7.73 -17.22 -3.87
CA LYS A 22 6.29 -17.22 -4.15
C LYS A 22 5.54 -16.92 -2.87
N ILE A 23 4.92 -15.75 -2.79
CA ILE A 23 4.09 -15.37 -1.63
C ILE A 23 2.74 -16.09 -1.76
N PRO A 24 2.25 -16.74 -0.70
CA PRO A 24 0.94 -17.37 -0.75
C PRO A 24 -0.16 -16.32 -0.83
N LEU A 25 -1.22 -16.60 -1.60
CA LEU A 25 -2.29 -15.65 -1.90
C LEU A 25 -3.01 -15.11 -0.65
N TRP A 26 -3.01 -15.86 0.46
CA TRP A 26 -3.61 -15.41 1.73
C TRP A 26 -2.88 -14.21 2.34
N LEU A 27 -1.60 -13.99 1.99
CA LEU A 27 -0.85 -12.81 2.44
C LEU A 27 -1.23 -11.54 1.65
N VAL A 28 -1.91 -11.68 0.50
CA VAL A 28 -2.41 -10.55 -0.31
C VAL A 28 -3.62 -9.87 0.34
N LEU A 29 -4.42 -10.62 1.10
CA LEU A 29 -5.61 -10.12 1.79
C LEU A 29 -5.26 -9.04 2.83
N PRO A 30 -4.29 -9.26 3.75
CA PRO A 30 -3.85 -8.26 4.72
C PRO A 30 -3.44 -6.91 4.15
N ASP A 31 -2.91 -6.84 2.92
CA ASP A 31 -2.52 -5.57 2.29
C ASP A 31 -3.73 -4.82 1.68
N ASN A 32 -4.74 -5.56 1.19
CA ASN A 32 -5.90 -4.97 0.53
C ASN A 32 -7.04 -4.63 1.49
N ILE A 33 -7.20 -5.37 2.60
CA ILE A 33 -8.29 -5.14 3.58
C ILE A 33 -8.21 -3.74 4.21
N PRO A 34 -7.05 -3.29 4.75
CA PRO A 34 -6.94 -1.94 5.34
C PRO A 34 -7.18 -0.84 4.30
N SER A 35 -6.74 -1.04 3.05
CA SER A 35 -6.97 -0.09 1.96
C SER A 35 -8.46 0.02 1.62
N ALA A 36 -9.16 -1.11 1.52
CA ALA A 36 -10.61 -1.12 1.30
C ALA A 36 -11.36 -0.48 2.48
N LEU A 37 -10.94 -0.77 3.72
CA LEU A 37 -11.49 -0.14 4.92
C LEU A 37 -11.29 1.38 4.91
N LEU A 38 -10.11 1.85 4.49
CA LEU A 38 -9.80 3.28 4.33
C LEU A 38 -10.80 3.96 3.39
N PHE A 39 -11.12 3.33 2.25
CA PHE A 39 -12.09 3.87 1.30
C PHE A 39 -13.51 3.92 1.86
N VAL A 40 -13.95 2.87 2.54
CA VAL A 40 -15.27 2.86 3.20
C VAL A 40 -15.35 3.95 4.26
N LEU A 41 -14.34 4.07 5.12
CA LEU A 41 -14.31 5.11 6.16
C LEU A 41 -14.28 6.52 5.55
N GLY A 42 -13.48 6.74 4.51
CA GLY A 42 -13.42 8.02 3.82
C GLY A 42 -14.75 8.41 3.18
N PHE A 43 -15.43 7.46 2.53
CA PHE A 43 -16.78 7.66 1.99
C PHE A 43 -17.79 8.03 3.08
N LEU A 44 -17.78 7.32 4.21
CA LEU A 44 -18.68 7.59 5.34
C LEU A 44 -18.44 8.95 6.00
N ILE A 45 -17.22 9.47 5.95
CA ILE A 45 -16.91 10.84 6.38
C ILE A 45 -17.45 11.83 5.35
N ILE A 46 -17.13 11.65 4.07
CA ILE A 46 -17.46 12.63 3.02
C ILE A 46 -18.98 12.72 2.78
N ILE A 47 -19.72 11.62 2.88
CA ILE A 47 -21.19 11.63 2.71
C ILE A 47 -21.90 12.47 3.78
N LYS A 48 -21.29 12.65 4.96
CA LYS A 48 -21.81 13.56 5.98
C LYS A 48 -21.68 15.04 5.60
N LEU A 49 -20.75 15.35 4.70
CA LEU A 49 -20.53 16.72 4.20
C LEU A 49 -21.32 16.97 2.92
N SER A 50 -21.25 16.06 1.95
CA SER A 50 -21.94 16.19 0.66
C SER A 50 -22.09 14.84 -0.05
N VAL A 51 -23.31 14.56 -0.52
CA VAL A 51 -23.60 13.36 -1.33
C VAL A 51 -22.83 13.38 -2.65
N SER A 52 -22.75 14.52 -3.33
CA SER A 52 -22.00 14.63 -4.60
C SER A 52 -20.51 14.40 -4.37
N GLY A 53 -19.95 14.94 -3.28
CA GLY A 53 -18.57 14.69 -2.88
C GLY A 53 -18.31 13.20 -2.60
N ALA A 54 -19.26 12.52 -1.97
CA ALA A 54 -19.14 11.10 -1.66
C ALA A 54 -19.18 10.22 -2.93
N VAL A 55 -20.04 10.56 -3.90
CA VAL A 55 -20.08 9.89 -5.21
C VAL A 55 -18.76 10.11 -5.96
N LEU A 56 -18.25 11.34 -6.00
CA LEU A 56 -16.96 11.63 -6.63
C LEU A 56 -15.83 10.85 -5.96
N TYR A 57 -15.79 10.81 -4.63
CA TYR A 57 -14.80 10.04 -3.88
C TYR A 57 -14.91 8.54 -4.15
N ALA A 58 -16.12 7.99 -4.20
CA ALA A 58 -16.38 6.57 -4.48
C ALA A 58 -15.98 6.15 -5.89
N ILE A 59 -15.98 7.07 -6.86
CA ILE A 59 -15.48 6.82 -8.22
C ILE A 59 -13.96 7.03 -8.27
N TYR A 60 -13.47 8.09 -7.63
CA TYR A 60 -12.07 8.47 -7.63
C TYR A 60 -11.18 7.41 -6.97
N SER A 61 -11.51 6.96 -5.75
CA SER A 61 -10.71 6.02 -4.96
C SER A 61 -10.40 4.68 -5.66
N PRO A 62 -11.37 3.94 -6.23
CA PRO A 62 -11.04 2.75 -7.02
C PRO A 62 -10.33 3.11 -8.34
N GLY A 63 -10.66 4.27 -8.92
CA GLY A 63 -9.99 4.79 -10.11
C GLY A 63 -8.49 5.03 -9.89
N THR A 64 -8.09 5.58 -8.74
CA THR A 64 -6.69 5.80 -8.40
C THR A 64 -5.93 4.48 -8.24
N ILE A 65 -6.55 3.43 -7.67
CA ILE A 65 -5.94 2.09 -7.62
C ILE A 65 -5.67 1.55 -9.02
N VAL A 66 -6.67 1.61 -9.91
CA VAL A 66 -6.53 1.14 -11.29
C VAL A 66 -5.45 1.93 -12.02
N TRP A 67 -5.46 3.26 -11.86
CA TRP A 67 -4.46 4.15 -12.43
C TRP A 67 -3.05 3.85 -11.92
N PHE A 68 -2.89 3.77 -10.60
CA PHE A 68 -1.62 3.48 -9.95
C PHE A 68 -1.06 2.13 -10.42
N ARG A 69 -1.92 1.12 -10.50
CA ARG A 69 -1.56 -0.21 -11.00
C ARG A 69 -1.12 -0.17 -12.47
N ALA A 70 -1.88 0.47 -13.34
CA ALA A 70 -1.53 0.61 -14.75
C ALA A 70 -0.25 1.43 -14.96
N GLY A 71 -0.03 2.45 -14.13
CA GLY A 71 1.09 3.38 -14.23
C GLY A 71 2.40 2.84 -13.67
N ILE A 72 2.36 2.04 -12.60
CA ILE A 72 3.56 1.63 -11.84
C ILE A 72 3.89 0.15 -12.01
N CYS A 73 2.89 -0.75 -11.96
CA CYS A 73 3.18 -2.18 -11.99
C CYS A 73 3.97 -2.64 -13.23
N PRO A 74 3.73 -2.12 -14.45
CA PRO A 74 4.55 -2.47 -15.63
C PRO A 74 6.05 -2.18 -15.50
N TYR A 75 6.42 -1.22 -14.63
CA TYR A 75 7.81 -0.82 -14.37
C TYR A 75 8.39 -1.53 -13.14
N CYS A 76 7.58 -2.28 -12.39
CA CYS A 76 7.98 -2.90 -11.15
C CYS A 76 8.80 -4.18 -11.39
N HIS A 77 9.85 -4.42 -10.58
CA HIS A 77 10.62 -5.68 -10.61
C HIS A 77 9.77 -6.93 -10.34
N HIS A 78 8.63 -6.77 -9.64
CA HIS A 78 7.70 -7.85 -9.34
C HIS A 78 6.65 -8.12 -10.43
N PHE A 79 6.73 -7.45 -11.58
CA PHE A 79 5.81 -7.64 -12.69
C PHE A 79 5.80 -9.10 -13.17
N GLY A 80 4.61 -9.71 -13.25
CA GLY A 80 4.47 -11.12 -13.64
C GLY A 80 4.95 -12.13 -12.60
N THR A 81 5.23 -11.69 -11.37
CA THR A 81 5.66 -12.57 -10.28
C THR A 81 4.61 -12.64 -9.17
N TYR A 82 4.60 -13.76 -8.43
CA TYR A 82 3.83 -13.93 -7.20
C TYR A 82 4.51 -13.31 -5.98
N SER A 83 5.49 -12.44 -6.21
CA SER A 83 6.31 -11.85 -5.16
C SER A 83 5.85 -10.44 -4.77
N CYS A 84 4.80 -9.87 -5.41
CA CYS A 84 4.18 -8.64 -4.89
C CYS A 84 3.31 -8.98 -3.68
N PRO A 85 3.52 -8.32 -2.52
CA PRO A 85 2.62 -8.44 -1.36
C PRO A 85 1.17 -8.09 -1.75
N CYS A 86 1.05 -7.06 -2.59
CA CYS A 86 -0.19 -6.57 -3.14
C CYS A 86 -0.92 -7.52 -4.11
N GLY A 87 -0.25 -8.56 -4.63
CA GLY A 87 -0.78 -9.44 -5.68
C GLY A 87 -0.93 -8.81 -7.07
N TYR A 88 -0.75 -7.48 -7.21
CA TYR A 88 -0.97 -6.77 -8.48
C TYR A 88 0.01 -7.15 -9.59
N GLY A 89 1.18 -7.72 -9.26
CA GLY A 89 2.17 -8.14 -10.25
C GLY A 89 1.62 -9.13 -11.28
N ILE A 90 0.87 -10.14 -10.83
CA ILE A 90 0.26 -11.18 -11.68
C ILE A 90 -0.88 -10.63 -12.51
N ILE A 91 -1.81 -9.91 -11.87
CA ILE A 91 -2.97 -9.40 -12.60
C ILE A 91 -2.53 -8.26 -13.54
N SER A 92 -1.47 -7.49 -13.21
CA SER A 92 -0.92 -6.48 -14.11
C SER A 92 -0.24 -7.11 -15.34
N SER A 93 0.40 -8.27 -15.22
CA SER A 93 1.01 -8.94 -16.37
C SER A 93 -0.01 -9.53 -17.34
N ALA A 94 -1.23 -9.80 -16.87
CA ALA A 94 -2.32 -10.21 -17.75
C ALA A 94 -2.91 -9.04 -18.56
N LEU A 95 -2.82 -7.80 -18.04
CA LEU A 95 -3.48 -6.63 -18.61
C LEU A 95 -2.52 -5.69 -19.39
N TYR A 96 -1.24 -5.68 -19.05
CA TYR A 96 -0.26 -4.73 -19.58
C TYR A 96 1.00 -5.44 -20.05
N LYS A 97 1.80 -4.75 -20.87
CA LYS A 97 3.14 -5.21 -21.27
C LYS A 97 4.19 -4.70 -20.29
N ARG A 98 5.21 -5.51 -20.01
CA ARG A 98 6.36 -5.13 -19.18
C ARG A 98 7.07 -3.92 -19.79
N ARG A 99 7.53 -3.00 -18.94
CA ARG A 99 8.33 -1.83 -19.31
C ARG A 99 9.69 -1.86 -18.59
N ASP A 100 10.56 -0.94 -18.97
CA ASP A 100 11.91 -0.81 -18.43
C ASP A 100 11.92 -0.53 -16.92
N THR A 101 12.52 -1.42 -16.15
CA THR A 101 12.52 -1.36 -14.68
C THR A 101 13.39 -0.25 -14.11
N ASP A 102 14.38 0.23 -14.86
CA ASP A 102 15.35 1.23 -14.38
C ASP A 102 14.68 2.60 -14.12
N SER A 103 13.49 2.80 -14.69
CA SER A 103 12.69 4.01 -14.52
C SER A 103 11.66 3.94 -13.38
N PHE A 104 11.59 2.84 -12.62
CA PHE A 104 10.55 2.61 -11.59
C PHE A 104 10.46 3.76 -10.59
N GLN A 105 11.57 4.18 -9.97
CA GLN A 105 11.56 5.22 -8.94
C GLN A 105 11.02 6.56 -9.48
N LYS A 106 11.37 6.90 -10.72
CA LYS A 106 10.90 8.12 -11.39
C LYS A 106 9.40 8.06 -11.65
N VAL A 107 8.90 6.93 -12.14
CA VAL A 107 7.48 6.71 -12.42
C VAL A 107 6.67 6.67 -11.12
N PHE A 108 7.18 6.01 -10.09
CA PHE A 108 6.56 5.93 -8.77
C PHE A 108 6.36 7.32 -8.16
N LYS A 109 7.42 8.13 -8.10
CA LYS A 109 7.36 9.52 -7.59
C LYS A 109 6.39 10.40 -8.40
N LYS A 110 6.25 10.16 -9.70
CA LYS A 110 5.31 10.90 -10.55
C LYS A 110 3.85 10.53 -10.26
N ASN A 111 3.57 9.28 -9.92
CA ASN A 111 2.20 8.78 -9.75
C ASN A 111 1.72 8.80 -8.30
N ILE A 112 2.62 8.81 -7.30
CA ILE A 112 2.22 8.83 -5.89
C ILE A 112 1.32 10.02 -5.49
N PRO A 113 1.43 11.24 -6.06
CA PRO A 113 0.54 12.34 -5.70
C PRO A 113 -0.93 12.07 -6.05
N VAL A 114 -1.22 11.16 -6.98
CA VAL A 114 -2.60 10.76 -7.34
C VAL A 114 -3.29 10.07 -6.15
N LEU A 115 -2.55 9.45 -5.23
CA LEU A 115 -3.13 8.83 -4.04
C LEU A 115 -3.40 9.84 -2.91
N PHE A 116 -2.84 11.05 -2.98
CA PHE A 116 -2.92 12.01 -1.88
C PHE A 116 -4.35 12.42 -1.52
N PRO A 117 -5.27 12.66 -2.47
CA PRO A 117 -6.65 13.00 -2.10
C PRO A 117 -7.33 11.89 -1.30
N ASP A 118 -7.06 10.62 -1.60
CA ASP A 118 -7.63 9.50 -0.85
C ASP A 118 -7.13 9.44 0.59
N TRP A 119 -5.89 9.91 0.84
CA TRP A 119 -5.27 9.89 2.17
C TRP A 119 -5.60 11.12 3.00
N PHE A 120 -5.65 12.30 2.38
CA PHE A 120 -5.74 13.58 3.09
C PHE A 120 -7.13 14.22 3.05
N ALA A 121 -7.94 14.00 2.01
CA ALA A 121 -9.25 14.64 1.95
C ALA A 121 -10.19 14.17 3.07
N PRO A 122 -10.34 12.86 3.37
CA PRO A 122 -11.19 12.42 4.46
C PRO A 122 -10.83 12.99 5.85
N PRO A 123 -9.58 12.97 6.34
CA PRO A 123 -9.27 13.54 7.65
C PRO A 123 -9.44 15.05 7.68
N LEU A 124 -9.17 15.77 6.58
CA LEU A 124 -9.44 17.21 6.50
C LEU A 124 -10.94 17.52 6.62
N PHE A 125 -11.80 16.77 5.92
CA PHE A 125 -13.25 16.94 6.02
C PHE A 125 -13.78 16.50 7.38
N ALA A 126 -13.23 15.44 7.97
CA ALA A 126 -13.59 15.04 9.33
C ALA A 126 -13.22 16.12 10.36
N ALA A 127 -12.03 16.72 10.25
CA ALA A 127 -11.60 17.81 11.11
C ALA A 127 -12.53 19.03 10.95
N TYR A 128 -12.85 19.42 9.71
CA TYR A 128 -13.82 20.48 9.43
C TYR A 128 -15.19 20.19 10.07
N LEU A 129 -15.74 18.99 9.89
CA LEU A 129 -17.01 18.58 10.48
C LEU A 129 -16.96 18.64 12.02
N LEU A 130 -15.88 18.17 12.64
CA LEU A 130 -15.72 18.20 14.10
C LEU A 130 -15.59 19.62 14.67
N LEU A 131 -15.00 20.55 13.91
CA LEU A 131 -14.90 21.96 14.29
C LEU A 131 -16.23 22.69 14.17
N MET A 132 -17.03 22.37 13.16
CA MET A 132 -18.34 23.00 12.94
C MET A 132 -19.44 22.42 13.83
N GLU A 133 -19.47 21.10 13.97
CA GLU A 133 -20.46 20.38 14.75
C GLU A 133 -19.85 19.09 15.32
N PHE A 134 -19.42 19.17 16.59
CA PHE A 134 -18.81 18.03 17.24
C PHE A 134 -19.78 16.85 17.34
N SER A 135 -19.38 15.70 16.78
CA SER A 135 -20.16 14.46 16.83
C SER A 135 -19.26 13.28 17.15
N MET A 136 -19.64 12.51 18.17
CA MET A 136 -18.92 11.28 18.55
C MET A 136 -18.82 10.29 17.38
N LYS A 137 -19.84 10.23 16.52
CA LYS A 137 -19.81 9.37 15.32
C LYS A 137 -18.71 9.79 14.35
N THR A 138 -18.59 11.10 14.08
CA THR A 138 -17.55 11.64 13.19
C THR A 138 -16.16 11.46 13.80
N LEU A 139 -16.03 11.63 15.12
CA LEU A 139 -14.77 11.42 15.83
C LEU A 139 -14.28 9.97 15.70
N ILE A 140 -15.16 8.99 15.93
CA ILE A 140 -14.83 7.57 15.80
C ILE A 140 -14.40 7.25 14.37
N LEU A 141 -15.11 7.76 13.36
CA LEU A 141 -14.74 7.58 11.95
C LEU A 141 -13.37 8.21 11.65
N ALA A 142 -13.10 9.42 12.14
CA ALA A 142 -11.83 10.12 11.94
C ALA A 142 -10.65 9.36 12.57
N ILE A 143 -10.82 8.87 13.80
CA ILE A 143 -9.82 8.05 14.49
C ILE A 143 -9.61 6.74 13.74
N GLY A 144 -10.68 6.03 13.38
CA GLY A 144 -10.60 4.78 12.63
C GLY A 144 -9.88 4.95 11.29
N PHE A 145 -10.20 6.02 10.55
CA PHE A 145 -9.53 6.34 9.29
C PHE A 145 -8.04 6.61 9.52
N SER A 146 -7.71 7.45 10.51
CA SER A 146 -6.34 7.86 10.78
C SER A 146 -5.46 6.70 11.24
N LEU A 147 -5.97 5.86 12.15
CA LEU A 147 -5.27 4.64 12.58
C LEU A 147 -5.05 3.69 11.40
N THR A 148 -6.07 3.50 10.55
CA THR A 148 -5.95 2.60 9.39
C THR A 148 -4.93 3.12 8.38
N GLY A 149 -5.06 4.37 7.97
CA GLY A 149 -4.24 4.98 6.92
C GLY A 149 -2.80 5.27 7.33
N PHE A 150 -2.60 5.82 8.53
CA PHE A 150 -1.30 6.32 8.96
C PHE A 150 -0.54 5.39 9.91
N MET A 151 -1.20 4.38 10.49
CA MET A 151 -0.53 3.42 11.37
C MET A 151 -0.58 1.99 10.83
N ILE A 152 -1.77 1.45 10.56
CA ILE A 152 -1.94 0.04 10.17
C ILE A 152 -1.32 -0.25 8.80
N ILE A 153 -1.63 0.55 7.78
CA ILE A 153 -1.08 0.34 6.42
C ILE A 153 0.46 0.44 6.41
N PRO A 154 1.09 1.49 6.99
CA PRO A 154 2.55 1.56 7.05
C PRO A 154 3.18 0.39 7.83
N LEU A 155 2.58 -0.01 8.95
CA LEU A 155 3.08 -1.12 9.76
C LEU A 155 3.03 -2.46 9.00
N ILE A 156 1.92 -2.74 8.31
CA ILE A 156 1.78 -3.96 7.50
C ILE A 156 2.77 -3.92 6.33
N SER A 157 2.93 -2.77 5.68
CA SER A 157 3.87 -2.60 4.56
C SER A 157 5.33 -2.83 5.01
N GLU A 158 5.72 -2.31 6.17
CA GLU A 158 7.03 -2.55 6.77
C GLU A 158 7.22 -4.03 7.14
N PHE A 159 6.21 -4.65 7.74
CA PHE A 159 6.25 -6.06 8.14
C PHE A 159 6.34 -7.03 6.95
N ALA A 160 5.58 -6.77 5.88
CA ALA A 160 5.64 -7.53 4.64
C ALA A 160 7.02 -7.40 3.98
N GLY A 161 7.63 -6.21 4.04
CA GLY A 161 9.01 -5.98 3.62
C GLY A 161 10.03 -6.84 4.38
N PHE A 162 9.94 -6.91 5.72
CA PHE A 162 10.84 -7.72 6.53
C PHE A 162 10.70 -9.22 6.35
N ARG A 163 9.48 -9.73 6.18
CA ARG A 163 9.31 -11.19 6.01
C ARG A 163 9.81 -11.66 4.65
N ASN A 164 9.74 -10.82 3.62
CA ASN A 164 10.21 -11.16 2.28
C ASN A 164 11.72 -10.96 2.11
N CYS A 165 12.33 -10.04 2.85
CA CYS A 165 13.77 -9.96 2.98
C CYS A 165 14.17 -10.23 4.42
N GLY A 166 14.62 -11.47 4.71
CA GLY A 166 15.28 -11.84 5.96
C GLY A 166 16.59 -11.07 6.25
N ILE A 167 16.81 -9.94 5.59
CA ILE A 167 17.96 -9.05 5.75
C ILE A 167 17.48 -7.80 6.52
N ARG A 168 17.39 -7.94 7.84
CA ARG A 168 17.64 -6.81 8.74
C ARG A 168 18.40 -7.30 9.96
N ARG A 169 19.71 -7.50 9.81
CA ARG A 169 20.62 -7.60 10.97
C ARG A 169 22.03 -7.00 10.77
N ILE A 170 22.23 -6.04 9.87
CA ILE A 170 23.55 -5.36 9.70
C ILE A 170 23.47 -3.82 9.50
N ALA A 171 22.32 -3.17 9.74
CA ALA A 171 22.20 -1.70 9.56
C ALA A 171 21.59 -0.96 10.77
N ARG A 172 21.82 -1.52 11.96
CA ARG A 172 21.75 -0.80 13.24
C ARG A 172 22.88 -1.33 14.12
N GLY A 173 24.10 -0.99 13.72
CA GLY A 173 25.28 -0.95 14.58
C GLY A 173 25.76 0.48 14.55
#